data_AF-A0A5J4T0U1-F1
#
_entry.id   AF-A0A5J4T0U1-F1
#
_cell.length_a   1.000
_cell.length_b   1.000
_cell.length_c   1.000
_cell.angle_alpha   90.00
_cell.angle_beta   90.00
_cell.angle_gamma   90.00
#
_symmetry.space_group_name_H-M   'P 1'
#
loop_
_entity.id
_entity.type
_entity.pdbx_description
1 polymer ?
#
loop_
_entity_poly.entity_id
_entity_poly.type
_entity_poly.pdbx_seq_one_letter_code
_entity_poly.pdbx_strand_id
1 'polypeptide(L)' 'MESDLKSKLATLLPRLDEHTARLYLGSEALSSGRGGKRKASRLAGVSRVRVNRGMEELNSPSQSVSMATEQGIRKKRHC' A
#
# COMPACT_ATOMS: atom_id res chain seq x y z
N MET A 1 7.35 5.01 -19.22
CA MET A 1 7.86 4.96 -17.83
C MET A 1 6.98 5.75 -16.85
N GLU A 2 6.83 7.08 -16.95
CA GLU A 2 5.92 7.83 -16.03
C GLU A 2 4.43 7.67 -16.36
N SER A 3 4.11 7.53 -17.66
CA SER A 3 2.77 7.25 -18.18
C SER A 3 2.19 5.95 -17.63
N ASP A 4 3.02 4.91 -17.56
CA ASP A 4 2.58 3.56 -17.23
C ASP A 4 2.27 3.45 -15.73
N LEU A 5 3.07 4.12 -14.91
CA LEU A 5 2.83 4.21 -13.47
C LEU A 5 1.53 4.96 -13.17
N LYS A 6 1.25 6.05 -13.90
CA LYS A 6 -0.02 6.80 -13.74
C LYS A 6 -1.23 5.91 -14.04
N SER A 7 -1.20 5.18 -15.15
CA SER A 7 -2.30 4.29 -15.55
C SER A 7 -2.49 3.13 -14.57
N LYS A 8 -1.40 2.56 -14.04
CA LYS A 8 -1.44 1.54 -12.98
C LYS A 8 -2.09 2.08 -11.71
N LEU A 9 -1.64 3.24 -11.23
CA LEU A 9 -2.17 3.87 -10.02
C LEU A 9 -3.66 4.20 -10.16
N ALA A 10 -4.07 4.78 -11.29
CA ALA A 10 -5.48 5.11 -11.55
C ALA A 10 -6.38 3.85 -11.57
N THR A 11 -5.85 2.72 -12.03
CA THR A 11 -6.60 1.46 -12.13
C THR A 11 -6.63 0.71 -10.80
N LEU A 12 -5.53 0.72 -10.04
CA LEU A 12 -5.39 -0.07 -8.82
C LEU A 12 -5.94 0.65 -7.58
N LEU A 13 -5.71 1.95 -7.43
CA LEU A 13 -6.09 2.68 -6.21
C LEU A 13 -7.58 2.56 -5.84
N PRO A 14 -8.56 2.60 -6.77
CA PRO A 14 -9.97 2.45 -6.42
C PRO A 14 -10.37 1.05 -5.91
N ARG A 15 -9.50 0.05 -6.12
CA ARG A 15 -9.77 -1.36 -5.77
C ARG A 15 -9.04 -1.79 -4.50
N LEU A 16 -8.13 -0.96 -4.00
CA LEU A 16 -7.32 -1.26 -2.83
C LEU A 16 -7.95 -0.64 -1.58
N ASP A 17 -7.79 -1.35 -0.47
CA ASP A 17 -8.06 -0.77 0.85
C ASP A 17 -7.15 0.44 1.12
N GLU A 18 -7.57 1.33 2.02
CA GLU A 18 -6.81 2.53 2.34
C GLU A 18 -5.39 2.24 2.84
N HIS A 19 -5.21 1.17 3.61
CA HIS A 19 -3.91 0.78 4.14
C HIS A 19 -3.01 0.25 3.02
N THR A 20 -3.49 -0.71 2.23
CA THR A 20 -2.73 -1.29 1.11
C THR A 20 -2.40 -0.25 0.05
N ALA A 21 -3.35 0.64 -0.26
CA ALA A 21 -3.11 1.76 -1.18
C ALA A 21 -2.00 2.68 -0.68
N ARG A 22 -1.92 2.93 0.63
CA ARG A 22 -0.87 3.76 1.24
C ARG A 22 0.51 3.10 1.13
N LEU A 23 0.60 1.81 1.45
CA LEU A 23 1.84 1.05 1.31
C LEU A 23 2.31 0.98 -0.15
N TYR A 24 1.38 0.75 -1.08
CA TYR A 24 1.69 0.72 -2.50
C TYR A 24 2.23 2.07 -3.02
N LEU A 25 1.65 3.18 -2.59
CA LEU A 25 2.18 4.52 -2.91
C LEU A 25 3.57 4.74 -2.32
N GLY A 26 3.82 4.23 -1.10
CA GLY A 26 5.12 4.29 -0.44
C GLY A 26 6.18 3.50 -1.20
N SER A 27 5.87 2.28 -1.65
CA SER A 27 6.82 1.43 -2.37
C SER A 27 7.21 2.02 -3.73
N GLU A 28 6.24 2.56 -4.49
CA GLU A 28 6.49 3.25 -5.76
C GLU A 28 7.35 4.50 -5.57
N ALA A 29 7.13 5.24 -4.46
CA ALA A 29 7.93 6.40 -4.11
C ALA A 29 9.38 6.03 -3.73
N LEU A 30 9.57 4.94 -2.99
CA LEU A 30 10.91 4.42 -2.63
C LEU A 30 11.65 3.92 -3.87
N SER A 31 10.97 3.16 -4.74
CA SER A 31 11.54 2.64 -5.99
C SER A 31 11.94 3.77 -6.96
N SER A 32 11.18 4.87 -6.98
CA SER A 32 11.48 6.05 -7.80
C SER A 32 12.69 6.87 -7.31
N GLY A 33 13.24 6.60 -6.12
CA GLY A 33 14.42 7.28 -5.59
C GLY A 33 14.21 8.76 -5.23
N ARG A 34 15.21 9.61 -5.49
CA ARG A 34 15.19 11.03 -5.08
C ARG A 34 14.06 11.78 -5.79
N GLY A 35 13.11 12.30 -5.02
CA GLY A 35 11.92 13.00 -5.54
C GLY A 35 10.71 12.09 -5.79
N GLY A 36 10.84 10.78 -5.56
CA GLY A 36 9.75 9.80 -5.70
C GLY A 36 8.47 10.18 -4.95
N LYS A 37 8.59 10.75 -3.74
CA LYS A 37 7.45 11.30 -2.98
C LYS A 37 6.63 12.34 -3.76
N ARG A 38 7.29 13.31 -4.40
CA ARG A 38 6.60 14.34 -5.20
C ARG A 38 6.00 13.73 -6.46
N LYS A 39 6.71 12.80 -7.10
CA LYS A 39 6.28 12.13 -8.32
C LYS A 39 5.06 11.25 -8.08
N ALA A 40 5.10 10.35 -7.09
CA ALA A 40 3.98 9.49 -6.71
C ALA A 40 2.74 10.30 -6.33
N SER A 41 2.90 11.35 -5.52
CA SER A 41 1.79 12.26 -5.17
C SER A 41 1.16 12.91 -6.41
N ARG A 42 1.98 13.39 -7.35
CA ARG A 42 1.50 14.02 -8.60
C ARG A 42 0.80 13.01 -9.52
N LEU A 43 1.34 11.80 -9.66
CA LEU A 43 0.80 10.78 -10.56
C LEU A 43 -0.51 10.16 -10.01
N ALA A 44 -0.57 9.93 -8.70
CA ALA A 44 -1.75 9.37 -8.04
C ALA A 44 -2.82 10.43 -7.70
N GLY A 45 -2.49 11.72 -7.72
CA GLY A 45 -3.41 12.79 -7.32
C GLY A 45 -3.71 12.82 -5.82
N VAL A 46 -2.80 12.31 -4.98
CA VAL A 46 -2.96 12.19 -3.53
C VAL A 46 -2.03 13.12 -2.76
N SER A 47 -2.33 13.37 -1.48
CA SER A 47 -1.49 14.22 -0.64
C SER A 47 -0.09 13.62 -0.42
N ARG A 48 0.92 14.50 -0.35
CA ARG A 48 2.30 14.09 -0.04
C ARG A 48 2.43 13.43 1.33
N VAL A 49 1.55 13.78 2.25
CA VAL A 49 1.48 13.20 3.60
C VAL A 49 1.08 11.73 3.51
N ARG A 50 0.10 11.37 2.69
CA ARG A 50 -0.33 9.98 2.47
C ARG A 50 0.83 9.11 1.95
N VAL A 51 1.57 9.62 0.96
CA VAL A 51 2.75 8.92 0.42
C VAL A 51 3.85 8.78 1.48
N ASN A 52 4.12 9.85 2.24
CA ASN A 52 5.13 9.85 3.29
C ASN A 52 4.86 8.79 4.36
N ARG A 53 3.61 8.75 4.83
CA ARG A 53 3.18 7.78 5.83
C ARG A 53 3.35 6.35 5.34
N GLY A 54 3.07 6.07 4.07
CA GLY A 54 3.35 4.76 3.46
C GLY A 54 4.84 4.41 3.43
N MET A 55 5.71 5.37 3.10
CA MET A 55 7.16 5.15 3.16
C MET A 55 7.66 4.92 4.59
N GLU A 56 7.12 5.65 5.57
CA GLU A 56 7.45 5.49 6.99
C GLU A 56 6.97 4.13 7.51
N GLU A 57 5.75 3.70 7.17
CA GLU A 57 5.21 2.39 7.53
C GLU A 57 6.03 1.24 6.92
N LEU A 58 6.56 1.39 5.70
CA LEU A 58 7.42 0.39 5.05
C LEU A 58 8.86 0.36 5.60
N ASN A 59 9.40 1.52 5.95
CA ASN A 59 10.75 1.62 6.52
C ASN A 59 10.78 1.32 8.02
N SER A 60 9.64 1.47 8.69
CA SER A 60 9.49 0.99 10.06
C SER A 60 9.55 -0.53 10.02
N PRO A 61 10.26 -1.19 10.96
CA PRO A 61 10.17 -2.63 11.14
C PRO A 61 8.75 -2.96 11.61
N SER A 62 7.81 -3.09 10.68
CA SER A 62 6.46 -3.52 11.00
C SER A 62 6.53 -4.97 11.45
N GLN A 63 5.88 -5.27 12.58
CA GLN A 63 5.54 -6.63 12.98
C GLN A 63 5.00 -7.31 11.73
N SER A 64 5.75 -8.30 11.24
CA SER A 64 5.33 -9.17 10.15
C SER A 64 3.86 -9.48 10.39
N VAL A 65 3.03 -9.20 9.40
CA VAL A 65 1.64 -9.65 9.43
C VAL A 65 1.74 -11.16 9.48
N SER A 66 1.80 -11.72 10.69
CA SER A 66 1.66 -13.14 10.94
C SER A 66 0.33 -13.43 10.30
N MET A 67 0.35 -14.14 9.17
CA MET A 67 -0.87 -14.66 8.57
C MET A 67 -1.39 -15.73 9.53
N ALA A 68 -1.95 -15.29 10.65
CA ALA A 68 -2.83 -16.09 11.47
C ALA A 68 -4.12 -16.17 10.65
N THR A 69 -4.17 -17.15 9.76
CA THR A 69 -5.44 -17.72 9.31
C THR A 69 -6.08 -18.42 10.50
N GLU A 70 -6.53 -17.65 11.49
CA GLU A 70 -7.48 -18.11 12.50
C GLU A 70 -8.89 -17.89 11.98
N GLN A 71 -9.19 -18.47 10.81
CA GLN A 71 -10.54 -19.01 10.64
C GLN A 71 -10.57 -20.30 11.47
N GLY A 72 -10.76 -20.12 12.79
CA GLY A 72 -11.06 -21.22 13.69
C GLY A 72 -12.30 -21.94 13.16
N ILE A 73 -12.08 -23.12 12.58
CA ILE A 73 -13.12 -24.07 12.23
C ILE A 73 -13.92 -24.30 13.51
N ARG A 74 -15.10 -23.66 13.64
CA ARG A 74 -16.05 -24.00 14.69
C ARG A 74 -16.46 -25.45 14.45
N LYS A 75 -15.81 -26.39 15.16
CA LYS A 75 -16.23 -27.79 15.21
C LYS A 75 -17.62 -27.78 15.85
N LYS A 76 -18.67 -27.80 15.02
CA LYS A 76 -20.04 -28.07 15.49
C LYS A 76 -19.97 -29.38 16.25
N ARG A 77 -20.13 -29.33 17.57
CA ARG A 77 -20.38 -30.52 18.36
C ARG A 77 -21.70 -31.11 17.86
N HIS A 78 -21.60 -32.32 17.31
CA HIS A 78 -22.73 -33.13 16.90
C HIS A 78 -23.24 -33.84 18.15
N CYS A 79 -24.53 -33.66 18.43
CA CYS A 79 -25.39 -34.32 19.43
C CYS A 79 -25.00 -34.17 20.91
#